data_AF-A0A0G1YRS1-F1
#
_entry.id   AF-A0A0G1YRS1-F1
#
_cell.length_a   1.000
_cell.length_b   1.000
_cell.length_c   1.000
_cell.angle_alpha   90.00
_cell.angle_beta   90.00
_cell.angle_gamma   90.00
#
_symmetry.space_group_name_H-M   'P 1'
#
loop_
_entity.id
_entity.type
_entity.pdbx_description
1 polymer ?
#
loop_
_entity_poly.entity_id
_entity_poly.type
_entity_poly.pdbx_seq_one_letter_code
_entity_poly.pdbx_strand_id
1 'polypeptide(L)'
;MFGRERPPSITEPPSEEPEKARSEASTEEEIPVESKGFINRIRELVNSKVQESRLPTKEGLGYESTMGIYGGKLASDTEGRMVYDTRGLWSRVDQWGDRILRSFDEHHARWPWKIARSRPMQFVKILPFIVDSKRYRGTPEMTMDNIERLGLEDYYGPHEWGIEVKQPEVFTHAIGLQDVFRQDLIQSPVLDKIDRFEAEAAAVRYMKELHDTAGGIAEGNVYTFLFEKAEGGKAEKPFLMIPTETYNPEKHISLIEQKATDLLDFLASVGMEEWRRSQSLKNEDERWASMKKAWDVALSSYGDKKVISMVASYVRRGRLTLPGDIEALEFETSSTYRQSRRVFAAHNTQRLTAVADISAELRRRIIGACEQYTKESE
;
A
#
# COMPACT_ATOMS: atom_id res chain seq x y z
N MET A 1 -11.94 38.03 62.70
CA MET A 1 -10.60 38.42 62.23
C MET A 1 -9.61 37.38 62.68
N PHE A 2 -9.31 36.37 61.85
CA PHE A 2 -8.15 35.47 61.90
C PHE A 2 -8.11 34.89 60.47
N GLY A 3 -7.20 35.28 59.58
CA GLY A 3 -5.76 35.07 59.66
C GLY A 3 -5.43 33.86 58.77
N ARG A 4 -5.36 34.08 57.44
CA ARG A 4 -4.96 33.05 56.47
C ARG A 4 -3.44 32.88 56.52
N GLU A 5 -2.96 31.71 56.89
CA GLU A 5 -1.57 31.30 56.68
C GLU A 5 -1.49 30.32 55.50
N ARG A 6 -0.59 30.61 54.55
CA ARG A 6 -0.17 29.69 53.48
C ARG A 6 1.03 28.89 53.97
N PRO A 7 1.13 27.58 53.69
CA PRO A 7 2.37 26.82 53.81
C PRO A 7 3.28 27.02 52.57
N PRO A 8 4.56 26.60 52.66
CA PRO A 8 5.69 27.27 52.01
C PRO A 8 6.02 26.82 50.58
N SER A 9 6.73 27.73 49.92
CA SER A 9 7.52 27.58 48.69
C SER A 9 8.33 26.29 48.65
N ILE A 10 8.15 25.49 47.59
CA ILE A 10 9.05 24.40 47.23
C ILE A 10 10.04 24.94 46.18
N THR A 11 11.29 24.89 46.59
CA THR A 11 12.55 25.16 45.89
C THR A 11 12.72 24.37 44.59
N GLU A 12 13.17 25.06 43.54
CA GLU A 12 13.75 24.47 42.33
C GLU A 12 15.02 23.66 42.63
N PRO A 13 15.26 22.52 41.96
CA PRO A 13 16.59 21.95 41.85
C PRO A 13 17.27 22.31 40.50
N PRO A 14 18.62 22.19 40.45
CA PRO A 14 19.47 23.05 39.63
C PRO A 14 19.71 22.52 38.21
N SER A 15 19.96 23.47 37.31
CA SER A 15 20.56 23.29 35.99
C SER A 15 22.06 22.99 36.11
N GLU A 16 22.56 21.91 35.50
CA GLU A 16 23.87 21.87 34.83
C GLU A 16 24.04 20.56 34.00
N GLU A 17 24.66 20.73 32.83
CA GLU A 17 24.86 19.79 31.72
C GLU A 17 25.78 18.59 32.06
N PRO A 18 25.68 17.49 31.28
CA PRO A 18 26.93 16.98 30.70
C PRO A 18 26.73 16.44 29.26
N GLU A 19 26.73 17.31 28.26
CA GLU A 19 26.95 16.91 26.85
C GLU A 19 27.95 17.87 26.18
N LYS A 20 29.15 17.94 26.75
CA LYS A 20 30.36 18.44 26.07
C LYS A 20 31.46 17.39 26.12
N ALA A 21 31.26 16.29 25.41
CA ALA A 21 32.34 15.36 25.05
C ALA A 21 31.89 14.41 23.93
N ARG A 22 31.60 14.95 22.73
CA ARG A 22 31.66 14.24 21.44
C ARG A 22 31.38 15.21 20.27
N SER A 23 32.03 16.36 20.29
CA SER A 23 32.14 17.24 19.13
C SER A 23 33.62 17.31 18.75
N GLU A 24 34.10 16.33 18.01
CA GLU A 24 35.31 16.47 17.19
C GLU A 24 35.35 15.30 16.20
N ALA A 25 35.46 15.65 14.92
CA ALA A 25 35.62 14.79 13.73
C ALA A 25 34.37 14.14 13.10
N SER A 26 33.52 14.97 12.48
CA SER A 26 33.19 14.84 11.05
C SER A 26 32.40 16.07 10.60
N THR A 27 33.04 16.92 9.82
CA THR A 27 32.39 17.97 9.02
C THR A 27 31.47 17.31 8.00
N GLU A 28 30.20 17.12 8.36
CA GLU A 28 29.11 17.12 7.39
C GLU A 28 28.65 18.58 7.28
N GLU A 29 28.77 19.13 6.07
CA GLU A 29 28.20 20.43 5.74
C GLU A 29 26.70 20.41 6.08
N GLU A 30 26.30 21.16 7.11
CA GLU A 30 24.91 21.46 7.39
C GLU A 30 24.33 22.23 6.20
N ILE A 31 23.60 21.51 5.34
CA ILE A 31 22.81 22.10 4.28
C ILE A 31 21.73 22.99 4.94
N PRO A 32 21.60 24.28 4.55
CA PRO A 32 20.69 25.22 5.20
C PRO A 32 19.24 24.73 5.22
N VAL A 33 18.57 24.89 6.36
CA VAL A 33 17.19 24.46 6.67
C VAL A 33 16.10 25.26 5.94
N GLU A 34 16.45 26.06 4.93
CA GLU A 34 15.51 26.83 4.13
C GLU A 34 15.23 26.18 2.77
N SER A 35 14.35 25.16 2.79
CA SER A 35 13.38 24.83 1.71
C SER A 35 12.82 23.40 1.80
N LYS A 36 12.69 22.80 3.00
CA LYS A 36 11.85 21.60 3.16
C LYS A 36 10.38 22.00 2.94
N GLY A 37 9.94 21.96 1.68
CA GLY A 37 8.59 22.35 1.26
C GLY A 37 7.52 21.61 2.06
N PHE A 38 6.35 22.25 2.21
CA PHE A 38 5.16 21.71 2.89
C PHE A 38 4.85 20.23 2.57
N ILE A 39 5.10 19.79 1.33
CA ILE A 39 4.93 18.41 0.87
C ILE A 39 5.87 17.43 1.58
N ASN A 40 7.12 17.80 1.82
CA ASN A 40 8.07 16.94 2.53
C ASN A 40 7.69 16.78 4.00
N ARG A 41 7.16 17.84 4.64
CA ARG A 41 6.64 17.75 6.01
C ARG A 41 5.42 16.84 6.11
N ILE A 42 4.50 16.90 5.15
CA ILE A 42 3.36 15.97 5.08
C ILE A 42 3.86 14.53 4.86
N ARG A 43 4.84 14.33 3.97
CA ARG A 43 5.42 13.01 3.70
C ARG A 43 6.11 12.43 4.94
N GLU A 44 6.93 13.23 5.63
CA GLU A 44 7.59 12.84 6.89
C GLU A 44 6.54 12.48 7.96
N LEU A 45 5.45 13.25 8.06
CA LEU A 45 4.35 12.99 9.00
C LEU A 45 3.54 11.73 8.67
N VAL A 46 3.22 11.49 7.38
CA VAL A 46 2.54 10.26 6.96
C VAL A 46 3.45 9.05 7.21
N ASN A 47 4.73 9.15 6.85
CA ASN A 47 5.69 8.09 7.06
C ASN A 47 5.87 7.74 8.55
N SER A 48 5.92 8.73 9.44
CA SER A 48 6.05 8.46 10.88
C SER A 48 4.82 7.73 11.42
N LYS A 49 3.62 8.07 10.94
CA LYS A 49 2.38 7.37 11.33
C LYS A 49 2.25 5.96 10.78
N VAL A 50 2.72 5.72 9.54
CA VAL A 50 2.80 4.37 8.98
C VAL A 50 3.84 3.52 9.71
N GLN A 51 4.99 4.11 10.10
CA GLN A 51 6.01 3.42 10.89
C GLN A 51 5.51 3.03 12.29
N GLU A 52 4.69 3.87 12.93
CA GLU A 52 4.02 3.55 14.21
C GLU A 52 3.02 2.38 14.09
N SER A 53 2.55 2.06 12.87
CA SER A 53 1.45 1.11 12.63
C SER A 53 1.91 -0.14 11.86
N ARG A 54 3.16 -0.59 12.03
CA ARG A 54 3.65 -1.82 11.39
C ARG A 54 3.14 -3.08 12.11
N LEU A 55 3.27 -4.23 11.44
CA LEU A 55 2.95 -5.50 12.07
C LEU A 55 3.86 -5.77 13.29
N PRO A 56 3.32 -6.12 14.47
CA PRO A 56 4.07 -6.37 15.69
C PRO A 56 4.74 -7.76 15.70
N THR A 57 5.59 -8.04 14.72
CA THR A 57 6.19 -9.37 14.50
C THR A 57 7.43 -9.65 15.34
N LYS A 58 7.98 -8.66 16.04
CA LYS A 58 9.26 -8.80 16.74
C LYS A 58 9.25 -9.90 17.81
N GLU A 59 8.17 -9.97 18.58
CA GLU A 59 8.02 -10.97 19.64
C GLU A 59 7.72 -12.37 19.08
N GLY A 60 6.81 -12.47 18.11
CA GLY A 60 6.36 -13.76 17.56
C GLY A 60 7.30 -14.38 16.51
N LEU A 61 7.98 -13.55 15.72
CA LEU A 61 8.82 -13.99 14.59
C LEU A 61 10.30 -13.59 14.71
N GLY A 62 10.66 -12.80 15.71
CA GLY A 62 12.06 -12.40 15.95
C GLY A 62 12.60 -11.34 14.99
N TYR A 63 11.75 -10.68 14.20
CA TYR A 63 12.15 -9.59 13.30
C TYR A 63 11.10 -8.46 13.26
N GLU A 64 11.54 -7.25 12.93
CA GLU A 64 10.65 -6.09 12.73
C GLU A 64 10.11 -6.08 11.30
N SER A 65 8.79 -6.28 11.14
CA SER A 65 8.13 -6.25 9.85
C SER A 65 8.26 -4.89 9.17
N THR A 66 8.34 -4.91 7.84
CA THR A 66 8.29 -3.72 7.00
C THR A 66 6.88 -3.41 6.50
N MET A 67 5.93 -4.31 6.76
CA MET A 67 4.52 -4.13 6.40
C MET A 67 3.86 -3.10 7.29
N GLY A 68 3.37 -2.04 6.65
CA GLY A 68 2.56 -1.00 7.29
C GLY A 68 1.09 -1.37 7.28
N ILE A 69 0.40 -1.03 8.35
CA ILE A 69 -1.06 -1.06 8.44
C ILE A 69 -1.56 0.34 8.10
N TYR A 70 -2.36 0.43 7.04
CA TYR A 70 -2.89 1.70 6.52
C TYR A 70 -4.34 1.91 6.98
N GLY A 71 -4.79 3.17 7.07
CA GLY A 71 -6.17 3.53 7.44
C GLY A 71 -6.54 3.42 8.93
N GLY A 72 -5.66 2.88 9.78
CA GLY A 72 -5.93 2.63 11.19
C GLY A 72 -4.69 2.15 11.91
N LYS A 73 -4.85 1.78 13.18
CA LYS A 73 -3.76 1.23 14.01
C LYS A 73 -4.24 0.00 14.76
N LEU A 74 -3.34 -0.93 15.03
CA LEU A 74 -3.61 -1.97 16.02
C LEU A 74 -3.55 -1.37 17.42
N ALA A 75 -4.56 -1.68 18.21
CA ALA A 75 -4.66 -1.30 19.62
C ALA A 75 -5.25 -2.45 20.41
N SER A 76 -5.04 -2.44 21.73
CA SER A 76 -5.79 -3.29 22.65
C SER A 76 -6.92 -2.49 23.27
N ASP A 77 -8.11 -3.07 23.34
CA ASP A 77 -9.24 -2.47 24.06
C ASP A 77 -9.12 -2.65 25.58
N THR A 78 -10.13 -2.22 26.33
CA THR A 78 -10.16 -2.34 27.79
C THR A 78 -10.23 -3.79 28.29
N GLU A 79 -10.63 -4.72 27.44
CA GLU A 79 -10.72 -6.16 27.73
C GLU A 79 -9.49 -6.93 27.22
N GLY A 80 -8.52 -6.24 26.61
CA GLY A 80 -7.31 -6.83 26.06
C GLY A 80 -7.48 -7.41 24.65
N ARG A 81 -8.64 -7.25 24.00
CA ARG A 81 -8.87 -7.68 22.62
C ARG A 81 -8.07 -6.80 21.67
N MET A 82 -7.47 -7.42 20.65
CA MET A 82 -6.78 -6.68 19.59
C MET A 82 -7.81 -6.11 18.62
N VAL A 83 -7.68 -4.82 18.31
CA VAL A 83 -8.62 -4.08 17.47
C VAL A 83 -7.86 -3.23 16.48
N TYR A 84 -8.29 -3.26 15.23
CA TYR A 84 -7.95 -2.26 14.24
C TYR A 84 -8.80 -1.00 14.47
N ASP A 85 -8.22 -0.03 15.16
CA ASP A 85 -8.88 1.21 15.58
C ASP A 85 -8.88 2.23 14.45
N THR A 86 -10.08 2.60 13.99
CA THR A 86 -10.32 3.57 12.91
C THR A 86 -10.83 4.91 13.41
N ARG A 87 -10.94 5.11 14.73
CA ARG A 87 -11.50 6.36 15.31
C ARG A 87 -10.56 7.54 15.21
N GLY A 88 -9.27 7.29 14.98
CA GLY A 88 -8.22 8.31 14.90
C GLY A 88 -8.52 9.37 13.83
N LEU A 89 -8.12 10.62 14.10
CA LEU A 89 -8.21 11.71 13.13
C LEU A 89 -7.52 11.35 11.80
N TRP A 90 -6.37 10.68 11.88
CA TRP A 90 -5.60 10.24 10.72
C TRP A 90 -6.32 9.18 9.89
N SER A 91 -7.00 8.21 10.52
CA SER A 91 -7.83 7.23 9.83
C SER A 91 -8.91 7.88 8.97
N ARG A 92 -9.58 8.90 9.50
CA ARG A 92 -10.61 9.67 8.78
C ARG A 92 -10.01 10.51 7.66
N VAL A 93 -8.87 11.15 7.91
CA VAL A 93 -8.14 11.93 6.89
C VAL A 93 -7.67 11.02 5.75
N ASP A 94 -7.20 9.82 6.07
CA ASP A 94 -6.74 8.84 5.10
C ASP A 94 -7.90 8.25 4.30
N GLN A 95 -9.03 7.94 4.94
CA GLN A 95 -10.25 7.50 4.25
C GLN A 95 -10.77 8.54 3.24
N TRP A 96 -10.84 9.81 3.65
CA TRP A 96 -11.28 10.89 2.77
C TRP A 96 -10.23 11.23 1.72
N GLY A 97 -8.95 11.21 2.10
CA GLY A 97 -7.81 11.40 1.22
C GLY A 97 -7.74 10.35 0.12
N ASP A 98 -7.87 9.07 0.46
CA ASP A 98 -7.89 7.94 -0.47
C ASP A 98 -9.05 8.08 -1.48
N ARG A 99 -10.26 8.38 -0.99
CA ARG A 99 -11.44 8.60 -1.84
C ARG A 99 -11.24 9.76 -2.81
N ILE A 100 -10.67 10.86 -2.35
CA ILE A 100 -10.29 12.00 -3.18
C ILE A 100 -9.29 11.53 -4.24
N LEU A 101 -8.16 11.00 -3.80
CA LEU A 101 -7.06 10.63 -4.67
C LEU A 101 -7.51 9.67 -5.77
N ARG A 102 -8.27 8.62 -5.44
CA ARG A 102 -8.82 7.66 -6.40
C ARG A 102 -9.87 8.26 -7.34
N SER A 103 -10.67 9.21 -6.86
CA SER A 103 -11.60 9.94 -7.73
C SER A 103 -10.87 10.80 -8.75
N PHE A 104 -9.82 11.51 -8.34
CA PHE A 104 -8.97 12.31 -9.22
C PHE A 104 -8.18 11.43 -10.21
N ASP A 105 -7.78 10.24 -9.76
CA ASP A 105 -7.18 9.19 -10.58
C ASP A 105 -8.16 8.78 -11.69
N GLU A 106 -9.35 8.35 -11.35
CA GLU A 106 -10.30 7.84 -12.32
C GLU A 106 -10.87 8.93 -13.26
N HIS A 107 -10.90 10.19 -12.82
CA HIS A 107 -11.48 11.34 -13.55
C HIS A 107 -10.47 12.25 -14.24
N HIS A 108 -9.18 11.89 -14.25
CA HIS A 108 -8.16 12.64 -14.98
C HIS A 108 -8.01 14.12 -14.56
N ALA A 109 -8.29 14.43 -13.29
CA ALA A 109 -8.34 15.81 -12.83
C ALA A 109 -6.98 16.29 -12.27
N ARG A 110 -6.56 17.48 -12.71
CA ARG A 110 -5.20 18.00 -12.50
C ARG A 110 -4.99 18.56 -11.08
N TRP A 111 -4.03 18.01 -10.33
CA TRP A 111 -3.47 18.56 -9.09
C TRP A 111 -4.55 19.12 -8.12
N PRO A 112 -5.32 18.24 -7.45
CA PRO A 112 -6.45 18.65 -6.60
C PRO A 112 -6.09 19.79 -5.63
N TRP A 113 -4.89 19.74 -5.04
CA TRP A 113 -4.38 20.75 -4.12
C TRP A 113 -4.12 22.12 -4.76
N LYS A 114 -3.70 22.16 -6.03
CA LYS A 114 -3.56 23.43 -6.76
C LYS A 114 -4.92 24.04 -7.07
N ILE A 115 -5.94 23.23 -7.38
CA ILE A 115 -7.31 23.71 -7.58
C ILE A 115 -7.88 24.20 -6.25
N ALA A 116 -7.72 23.44 -5.16
CA ALA A 116 -8.13 23.86 -3.82
C ALA A 116 -7.52 25.20 -3.42
N ARG A 117 -6.22 25.40 -3.68
CA ARG A 117 -5.49 26.62 -3.32
C ARG A 117 -5.80 27.82 -4.21
N SER A 118 -5.90 27.61 -5.52
CA SER A 118 -6.06 28.72 -6.49
C SER A 118 -7.53 29.04 -6.80
N ARG A 119 -8.43 28.07 -6.65
CA ARG A 119 -9.84 28.14 -7.03
C ARG A 119 -10.72 27.30 -6.08
N PRO A 120 -10.82 27.67 -4.79
CA PRO A 120 -11.50 26.86 -3.77
C PRO A 120 -12.97 26.57 -4.12
N MET A 121 -13.68 27.53 -4.72
CA MET A 121 -15.06 27.33 -5.17
C MET A 121 -15.20 26.33 -6.33
N GLN A 122 -14.16 26.14 -7.15
CA GLN A 122 -14.14 25.09 -8.18
C GLN A 122 -13.81 23.73 -7.56
N PHE A 123 -12.97 23.69 -6.53
CA PHE A 123 -12.69 22.48 -5.76
C PHE A 123 -13.96 21.92 -5.09
N VAL A 124 -14.78 22.81 -4.50
CA VAL A 124 -16.09 22.41 -3.93
C VAL A 124 -17.02 21.82 -4.99
N LYS A 125 -16.99 22.33 -6.22
CA LYS A 125 -17.76 21.75 -7.35
C LYS A 125 -17.24 20.39 -7.82
N ILE A 126 -16.04 19.98 -7.39
CA ILE A 126 -15.47 18.65 -7.69
C ILE A 126 -15.83 17.62 -6.60
N LEU A 127 -16.31 18.05 -5.42
CA LEU A 127 -16.75 17.15 -4.34
C LEU A 127 -17.80 16.11 -4.76
N PRO A 128 -18.78 16.42 -5.64
CA PRO A 128 -19.68 15.39 -6.15
C PRO A 128 -18.96 14.29 -6.97
N PHE A 129 -17.84 14.61 -7.61
CA PHE A 129 -17.01 13.63 -8.33
C PHE A 129 -16.10 12.83 -7.41
N ILE A 130 -15.93 13.25 -6.14
CA ILE A 130 -15.25 12.45 -5.10
C ILE A 130 -16.12 11.26 -4.67
N VAL A 131 -17.43 11.31 -4.97
CA VAL A 131 -18.35 10.17 -4.83
C VAL A 131 -18.18 9.17 -5.99
N ASP A 132 -17.44 9.54 -7.03
CA ASP A 132 -17.37 8.81 -8.30
C ASP A 132 -16.27 7.75 -8.37
N SER A 133 -15.39 7.64 -7.35
CA SER A 133 -14.35 6.60 -7.29
C SER A 133 -14.94 5.18 -7.37
N LYS A 134 -14.34 4.31 -8.17
CA LYS A 134 -14.67 2.89 -8.37
C LYS A 134 -14.30 2.04 -7.17
N ARG A 135 -13.32 2.49 -6.39
CA ARG A 135 -12.92 1.86 -5.13
C ARG A 135 -12.39 2.89 -4.16
N TYR A 136 -12.58 2.66 -2.88
CA TYR A 136 -12.14 3.54 -1.80
C TYR A 136 -12.10 2.78 -0.49
N ARG A 137 -11.38 3.33 0.50
CA ARG A 137 -11.45 2.81 1.87
C ARG A 137 -12.85 2.98 2.47
N GLY A 138 -13.47 1.86 2.83
CA GLY A 138 -14.81 1.77 3.39
C GLY A 138 -14.88 2.27 4.84
N THR A 139 -16.10 2.38 5.35
CA THR A 139 -16.34 2.52 6.80
C THR A 139 -16.13 1.17 7.49
N PRO A 140 -16.09 1.09 8.84
CA PRO A 140 -16.06 -0.20 9.54
C PRO A 140 -17.18 -1.14 9.11
N GLU A 141 -18.39 -0.63 8.89
CA GLU A 141 -19.53 -1.42 8.42
C GLU A 141 -19.28 -1.98 7.02
N MET A 142 -18.83 -1.15 6.07
CA MET A 142 -18.46 -1.62 4.73
C MET A 142 -17.29 -2.61 4.76
N THR A 143 -16.36 -2.43 5.69
CA THR A 143 -15.23 -3.36 5.87
C THR A 143 -15.72 -4.71 6.40
N MET A 144 -16.70 -4.71 7.33
CA MET A 144 -17.34 -5.93 7.81
C MET A 144 -18.13 -6.64 6.71
N ASP A 145 -18.92 -5.91 5.91
CA ASP A 145 -19.59 -6.49 4.74
C ASP A 145 -18.59 -7.15 3.78
N ASN A 146 -17.41 -6.54 3.64
CA ASN A 146 -16.33 -7.06 2.80
C ASN A 146 -15.67 -8.31 3.41
N ILE A 147 -15.45 -8.32 4.72
CA ILE A 147 -14.94 -9.48 5.48
C ILE A 147 -15.88 -10.67 5.33
N GLU A 148 -17.19 -10.47 5.51
CA GLU A 148 -18.21 -11.52 5.35
C GLU A 148 -18.25 -12.05 3.92
N ARG A 149 -18.25 -11.14 2.93
CA ARG A 149 -18.22 -11.52 1.51
C ARG A 149 -16.98 -12.36 1.16
N LEU A 150 -15.84 -12.07 1.78
CA LEU A 150 -14.55 -12.72 1.51
C LEU A 150 -14.31 -13.98 2.37
N GLY A 151 -15.21 -14.34 3.29
CA GLY A 151 -15.06 -15.51 4.15
C GLY A 151 -13.98 -15.36 5.23
N LEU A 152 -13.78 -14.14 5.75
CA LEU A 152 -12.72 -13.82 6.73
C LEU A 152 -13.25 -13.65 8.16
N GLU A 153 -14.49 -14.05 8.44
CA GLU A 153 -15.15 -13.87 9.74
C GLU A 153 -14.47 -14.64 10.87
N ASP A 154 -13.72 -15.70 10.57
CA ASP A 154 -12.95 -16.44 11.57
C ASP A 154 -11.78 -15.60 12.12
N TYR A 155 -11.27 -14.67 11.33
CA TYR A 155 -10.16 -13.79 11.69
C TYR A 155 -10.63 -12.45 12.24
N TYR A 156 -11.75 -11.93 11.73
CA TYR A 156 -12.18 -10.56 11.97
C TYR A 156 -13.64 -10.46 12.43
N GLY A 157 -13.93 -9.43 13.22
CA GLY A 157 -15.27 -9.19 13.78
C GLY A 157 -15.62 -7.72 13.95
N PRO A 158 -16.90 -7.41 14.19
CA PRO A 158 -17.32 -6.04 14.46
C PRO A 158 -16.82 -5.58 15.83
N HIS A 159 -16.31 -4.35 15.92
CA HIS A 159 -15.95 -3.71 17.19
C HIS A 159 -16.39 -2.25 17.23
N GLU A 160 -16.69 -1.72 18.42
CA GLU A 160 -17.10 -0.31 18.56
C GLU A 160 -16.01 0.70 18.13
N TRP A 161 -14.75 0.27 18.04
CA TRP A 161 -13.62 1.11 17.62
C TRP A 161 -13.24 0.92 16.15
N GLY A 162 -13.82 -0.07 15.47
CA GLY A 162 -13.42 -0.50 14.14
C GLY A 162 -13.64 -2.00 13.95
N ILE A 163 -12.55 -2.74 13.71
CA ILE A 163 -12.60 -4.19 13.42
C ILE A 163 -11.83 -4.94 14.50
N GLU A 164 -12.50 -5.88 15.18
CA GLU A 164 -11.86 -6.82 16.09
C GLU A 164 -10.98 -7.79 15.31
N VAL A 165 -9.79 -8.06 15.82
CA VAL A 165 -8.92 -9.14 15.37
C VAL A 165 -9.13 -10.32 16.33
N LYS A 166 -9.94 -11.29 15.91
CA LYS A 166 -10.31 -12.46 16.72
C LYS A 166 -9.13 -13.39 16.98
N GLN A 167 -8.15 -13.38 16.09
CA GLN A 167 -6.93 -14.19 16.15
C GLN A 167 -5.69 -13.27 16.11
N PRO A 168 -5.27 -12.65 17.23
CA PRO A 168 -4.13 -11.72 17.27
C PRO A 168 -2.80 -12.28 16.71
N GLU A 169 -2.64 -13.60 16.73
CA GLU A 169 -1.54 -14.34 16.12
C GLU A 169 -1.36 -14.04 14.63
N VAL A 170 -2.43 -13.69 13.91
CA VAL A 170 -2.37 -13.34 12.49
C VAL A 170 -1.59 -12.04 12.20
N PHE A 171 -1.31 -11.24 13.22
CA PHE A 171 -0.47 -10.04 13.09
C PHE A 171 0.88 -10.14 13.79
N THR A 172 1.02 -11.06 14.74
CA THR A 172 2.24 -11.22 15.54
C THR A 172 3.11 -12.39 15.05
N HIS A 173 2.50 -13.41 14.44
CA HIS A 173 3.14 -14.67 14.04
C HIS A 173 2.96 -14.99 12.54
N ALA A 174 2.13 -14.24 11.81
CA ALA A 174 2.01 -14.43 10.37
C ALA A 174 3.13 -13.72 9.60
N ILE A 175 3.59 -14.36 8.51
CA ILE A 175 4.64 -13.82 7.66
C ILE A 175 4.01 -13.00 6.53
N GLY A 176 4.50 -11.79 6.35
CA GLY A 176 4.07 -10.90 5.29
C GLY A 176 4.69 -11.20 3.94
N LEU A 177 3.91 -11.21 2.85
CA LEU A 177 4.47 -11.37 1.51
C LEU A 177 5.48 -10.27 1.18
N GLN A 178 5.19 -9.01 1.54
CA GLN A 178 6.15 -7.91 1.38
C GLN A 178 7.45 -8.15 2.16
N ASP A 179 7.38 -8.70 3.37
CA ASP A 179 8.58 -9.02 4.15
C ASP A 179 9.41 -10.11 3.48
N VAL A 180 8.77 -11.12 2.86
CA VAL A 180 9.46 -12.14 2.07
C VAL A 180 10.22 -11.51 0.88
N PHE A 181 9.60 -10.57 0.16
CA PHE A 181 10.30 -9.81 -0.89
C PHE A 181 11.44 -8.92 -0.35
N ARG A 182 11.37 -8.53 0.93
CA ARG A 182 12.33 -7.67 1.63
C ARG A 182 13.26 -8.41 2.57
N GLN A 183 13.40 -9.73 2.42
CA GLN A 183 14.38 -10.51 3.18
C GLN A 183 15.82 -9.93 3.10
N ASP A 184 16.17 -9.23 2.00
CA ASP A 184 17.47 -8.55 1.85
C ASP A 184 17.67 -7.38 2.82
N LEU A 185 16.59 -6.72 3.23
CA LEU A 185 16.59 -5.60 4.18
C LEU A 185 16.42 -6.08 5.62
N ILE A 186 15.58 -7.09 5.83
CA ILE A 186 15.22 -7.57 7.16
C ILE A 186 16.30 -8.50 7.74
N GLN A 187 16.97 -9.28 6.89
CA GLN A 187 18.07 -10.19 7.27
C GLN A 187 17.69 -11.14 8.42
N SER A 188 16.49 -11.73 8.32
CA SER A 188 15.97 -12.66 9.32
C SER A 188 16.17 -14.11 8.90
N PRO A 189 16.73 -14.98 9.76
CA PRO A 189 16.88 -16.42 9.47
C PRO A 189 15.55 -17.14 9.17
N VAL A 190 14.42 -16.58 9.60
CA VAL A 190 13.08 -17.08 9.30
C VAL A 190 12.72 -16.82 7.84
N LEU A 191 13.00 -15.61 7.35
CA LEU A 191 12.66 -15.18 5.98
C LEU A 191 13.64 -15.72 4.94
N ASP A 192 14.94 -15.81 5.28
CA ASP A 192 16.02 -16.20 4.35
C ASP A 192 15.84 -17.61 3.75
N LYS A 193 14.98 -18.43 4.37
CA LYS A 193 14.68 -19.79 3.92
C LYS A 193 13.46 -19.87 2.99
N ILE A 194 12.73 -18.77 2.82
CA ILE A 194 11.47 -18.74 2.08
C ILE A 194 11.74 -18.40 0.61
N ASP A 195 11.33 -19.28 -0.31
CA ASP A 195 11.32 -18.94 -1.73
C ASP A 195 10.21 -17.93 -2.01
N ARG A 196 10.62 -16.69 -2.30
CA ARG A 196 9.71 -15.59 -2.60
C ARG A 196 8.80 -15.84 -3.80
N PHE A 197 9.26 -16.58 -4.82
CA PHE A 197 8.43 -16.89 -5.98
C PHE A 197 7.40 -17.98 -5.66
N GLU A 198 7.73 -18.94 -4.78
CA GLU A 198 6.74 -19.89 -4.28
C GLU A 198 5.68 -19.20 -3.42
N ALA A 199 6.09 -18.26 -2.55
CA ALA A 199 5.18 -17.46 -1.73
C ALA A 199 4.29 -16.55 -2.60
N GLU A 200 4.86 -15.87 -3.61
CA GLU A 200 4.12 -15.10 -4.60
C GLU A 200 3.06 -15.96 -5.31
N ALA A 201 3.46 -17.14 -5.80
CA ALA A 201 2.56 -18.06 -6.47
C ALA A 201 1.41 -18.51 -5.56
N ALA A 202 1.67 -18.75 -4.27
CA ALA A 202 0.65 -19.11 -3.29
C ALA A 202 -0.34 -17.97 -3.04
N ALA A 203 0.14 -16.74 -2.86
CA ALA A 203 -0.71 -15.56 -2.71
C ALA A 203 -1.60 -15.32 -3.94
N VAL A 204 -1.05 -15.49 -5.14
CA VAL A 204 -1.81 -15.30 -6.38
C VAL A 204 -2.87 -16.37 -6.59
N ARG A 205 -2.57 -17.64 -6.27
CA ARG A 205 -3.57 -18.72 -6.29
C ARG A 205 -4.71 -18.44 -5.32
N TYR A 206 -4.40 -17.93 -4.14
CA TYR A 206 -5.42 -17.54 -3.17
C TYR A 206 -6.25 -16.34 -3.62
N MET A 207 -5.61 -15.30 -4.20
CA MET A 207 -6.33 -14.20 -4.83
C MET A 207 -7.28 -14.69 -5.93
N LYS A 208 -6.83 -15.64 -6.76
CA LYS A 208 -7.66 -16.27 -7.80
C LYS A 208 -8.86 -17.02 -7.22
N GLU A 209 -8.65 -17.76 -6.13
CA GLU A 209 -9.72 -18.45 -5.41
C GLU A 209 -10.77 -17.46 -4.91
N LEU A 210 -10.36 -16.40 -4.21
CA LEU A 210 -11.26 -15.33 -3.76
C LEU A 210 -11.99 -14.65 -4.93
N HIS A 211 -11.28 -14.40 -6.03
CA HIS A 211 -11.90 -13.86 -7.24
C HIS A 211 -13.00 -14.76 -7.79
N ASP A 212 -12.81 -16.08 -7.74
CA ASP A 212 -13.79 -17.04 -8.25
C ASP A 212 -14.99 -17.21 -7.32
N THR A 213 -14.79 -17.12 -6.00
CA THR A 213 -15.85 -17.31 -5.00
C THR A 213 -16.61 -16.03 -4.65
N ALA A 214 -15.89 -14.92 -4.48
CA ALA A 214 -16.42 -13.68 -3.90
C ALA A 214 -16.36 -12.47 -4.86
N GLY A 215 -15.59 -12.53 -5.93
CA GLY A 215 -15.32 -11.39 -6.83
C GLY A 215 -14.07 -10.62 -6.43
N GLY A 216 -13.90 -9.38 -6.90
CA GLY A 216 -12.67 -8.62 -6.63
C GLY A 216 -12.48 -8.30 -5.15
N ILE A 217 -11.23 -8.18 -4.73
CA ILE A 217 -10.81 -7.86 -3.35
C ILE A 217 -10.57 -6.35 -3.13
N ALA A 218 -10.66 -5.55 -4.20
CA ALA A 218 -10.49 -4.10 -4.25
C ALA A 218 -9.06 -3.58 -4.02
N GLU A 219 -8.17 -4.40 -3.44
CA GLU A 219 -6.76 -4.09 -3.32
C GLU A 219 -5.87 -5.36 -3.22
N GLY A 220 -5.26 -5.76 -4.34
CA GLY A 220 -4.41 -6.95 -4.42
C GLY A 220 -2.92 -6.65 -4.40
N ASN A 221 -2.37 -5.99 -3.39
CA ASN A 221 -0.94 -5.65 -3.34
C ASN A 221 -0.13 -6.66 -2.50
N VAL A 222 1.20 -6.66 -2.60
CA VAL A 222 2.07 -7.51 -1.78
C VAL A 222 1.93 -7.31 -0.27
N TYR A 223 1.41 -6.17 0.19
CA TYR A 223 1.13 -5.93 1.62
C TYR A 223 -0.27 -6.42 2.04
N THR A 224 -1.10 -6.90 1.11
CA THR A 224 -2.42 -7.44 1.44
C THR A 224 -2.31 -8.89 1.94
N PHE A 225 -1.26 -9.62 1.58
CA PHE A 225 -1.17 -11.07 1.83
C PHE A 225 -0.26 -11.40 3.01
N LEU A 226 -0.80 -12.21 3.92
CA LEU A 226 -0.14 -12.77 5.09
C LEU A 226 -0.19 -14.31 5.02
N PHE A 227 0.74 -14.98 5.66
CA PHE A 227 0.81 -16.45 5.73
C PHE A 227 0.86 -16.91 7.17
N GLU A 228 -0.08 -17.77 7.58
CA GLU A 228 -0.14 -18.27 8.97
C GLU A 228 1.06 -19.13 9.35
N LYS A 229 1.70 -19.78 8.37
CA LYS A 229 2.75 -20.76 8.61
C LYS A 229 3.94 -20.56 7.69
N ALA A 230 5.13 -20.72 8.23
CA ALA A 230 6.31 -21.07 7.45
C ALA A 230 6.87 -22.43 7.91
N GLU A 231 6.71 -23.44 7.07
CA GLU A 231 7.23 -24.79 7.31
C GLU A 231 8.09 -25.20 6.10
N GLY A 232 9.26 -25.80 6.36
CA GLY A 232 10.12 -26.34 5.29
C GLY A 232 10.62 -25.32 4.24
N GLY A 233 10.68 -24.03 4.59
CA GLY A 233 11.06 -22.96 3.65
C GLY A 233 9.92 -22.50 2.73
N LYS A 234 8.68 -22.83 3.06
CA LYS A 234 7.48 -22.41 2.32
C LYS A 234 6.56 -21.60 3.20
N ALA A 235 6.07 -20.49 2.67
CA ALA A 235 4.99 -19.73 3.27
C ALA A 235 3.65 -20.35 2.83
N GLU A 236 2.87 -20.84 3.78
CA GLU A 236 1.64 -21.60 3.54
C GLU A 236 0.45 -20.93 4.20
N LYS A 237 -0.75 -21.31 3.74
CA LYS A 237 -2.04 -20.77 4.21
C LYS A 237 -2.10 -19.24 4.09
N PRO A 238 -2.12 -18.72 2.85
CA PRO A 238 -2.31 -17.30 2.63
C PRO A 238 -3.69 -16.86 3.12
N PHE A 239 -3.76 -15.68 3.71
CA PHE A 239 -5.00 -14.97 4.03
C PHE A 239 -4.82 -13.47 3.76
N LEU A 240 -5.92 -12.71 3.77
CA LEU A 240 -5.86 -11.27 3.58
C LEU A 240 -5.69 -10.55 4.91
N MET A 241 -4.80 -9.57 4.95
CA MET A 241 -4.87 -8.48 5.91
C MET A 241 -6.24 -7.77 5.78
N ILE A 242 -6.69 -7.13 6.86
CA ILE A 242 -8.01 -6.48 6.97
C ILE A 242 -8.34 -5.71 5.66
N PRO A 243 -9.35 -6.14 4.90
CA PRO A 243 -9.62 -5.63 3.56
C PRO A 243 -10.46 -4.34 3.63
N THR A 244 -9.81 -3.23 4.01
CA THR A 244 -10.48 -1.95 4.26
C THR A 244 -10.99 -1.26 2.98
N GLU A 245 -10.44 -1.62 1.84
CA GLU A 245 -10.80 -1.11 0.53
C GLU A 245 -12.00 -1.88 -0.04
N THR A 246 -12.95 -1.16 -0.63
CA THR A 246 -14.16 -1.74 -1.20
C THR A 246 -14.41 -1.20 -2.60
N TYR A 247 -15.00 -2.01 -3.48
CA TYR A 247 -15.52 -1.52 -4.75
C TYR A 247 -16.81 -0.73 -4.51
N ASN A 248 -16.96 0.38 -5.23
CA ASN A 248 -18.13 1.24 -5.13
C ASN A 248 -19.36 0.51 -5.71
N PRO A 249 -20.37 0.18 -4.87
CA PRO A 249 -21.54 -0.56 -5.33
C PRO A 249 -22.38 0.23 -6.33
N GLU A 250 -22.31 1.57 -6.33
CA GLU A 250 -23.07 2.44 -7.22
C GLU A 250 -22.51 2.49 -8.65
N LYS A 251 -21.28 2.00 -8.86
CA LYS A 251 -20.54 2.17 -10.13
C LYS A 251 -20.72 1.04 -11.14
N HIS A 252 -21.52 0.01 -10.82
CA HIS A 252 -21.77 -1.16 -11.68
C HIS A 252 -20.51 -1.67 -12.39
N ILE A 253 -19.47 -1.95 -11.60
CA ILE A 253 -18.17 -2.43 -12.11
C ILE A 253 -18.26 -3.93 -12.36
N SER A 254 -18.02 -4.36 -13.59
CA SER A 254 -18.07 -5.79 -13.94
C SER A 254 -17.06 -6.62 -13.14
N LEU A 255 -17.37 -7.88 -12.83
CA LEU A 255 -16.46 -8.77 -12.09
C LEU A 255 -15.10 -8.91 -12.77
N ILE A 256 -15.06 -9.02 -14.10
CA ILE A 256 -13.81 -9.10 -14.86
C ILE A 256 -12.98 -7.83 -14.65
N GLU A 257 -13.63 -6.65 -14.61
CA GLU A 257 -12.94 -5.39 -14.32
C GLU A 257 -12.37 -5.37 -12.92
N GLN A 258 -13.13 -5.79 -11.91
CA GLN A 258 -12.65 -5.86 -10.53
C GLN A 258 -11.41 -6.76 -10.43
N LYS A 259 -11.52 -8.01 -10.89
CA LYS A 259 -10.43 -9.00 -10.91
C LYS A 259 -9.17 -8.48 -11.60
N ALA A 260 -9.33 -7.81 -12.75
CA ALA A 260 -8.21 -7.25 -13.51
C ALA A 260 -7.62 -5.99 -12.85
N THR A 261 -8.38 -5.26 -12.04
CA THR A 261 -7.81 -4.17 -11.21
C THR A 261 -6.90 -4.76 -10.14
N ASP A 262 -7.38 -5.78 -9.43
CA ASP A 262 -6.66 -6.38 -8.31
C ASP A 262 -5.39 -7.10 -8.79
N LEU A 263 -5.46 -7.82 -9.91
CA LEU A 263 -4.28 -8.44 -10.52
C LEU A 263 -3.27 -7.40 -11.04
N LEU A 264 -3.73 -6.27 -11.58
CA LEU A 264 -2.83 -5.21 -12.02
C LEU A 264 -2.09 -4.57 -10.83
N ASP A 265 -2.79 -4.31 -9.74
CA ASP A 265 -2.21 -3.86 -8.46
C ASP A 265 -1.12 -4.84 -7.97
N PHE A 266 -1.41 -6.14 -8.05
CA PHE A 266 -0.46 -7.18 -7.67
C PHE A 266 0.81 -7.13 -8.52
N LEU A 267 0.67 -7.15 -9.85
CA LEU A 267 1.79 -7.11 -10.79
C LEU A 267 2.62 -5.83 -10.65
N ALA A 268 1.96 -4.69 -10.39
CA ALA A 268 2.63 -3.43 -10.11
C ALA A 268 3.47 -3.53 -8.84
N SER A 269 2.87 -3.99 -7.74
CA SER A 269 3.52 -4.02 -6.43
C SER A 269 4.67 -5.03 -6.37
N VAL A 270 4.51 -6.22 -6.94
CA VAL A 270 5.60 -7.20 -7.08
C VAL A 270 6.73 -6.67 -7.96
N GLY A 271 6.39 -6.08 -9.11
CA GLY A 271 7.39 -5.49 -10.00
C GLY A 271 8.23 -4.41 -9.30
N MET A 272 7.60 -3.58 -8.48
CA MET A 272 8.28 -2.55 -7.70
C MET A 272 9.20 -3.13 -6.62
N GLU A 273 8.77 -4.18 -5.90
CA GLU A 273 9.62 -4.84 -4.89
C GLU A 273 10.81 -5.57 -5.54
N GLU A 274 10.61 -6.25 -6.67
CA GLU A 274 11.71 -6.87 -7.42
C GLU A 274 12.67 -5.85 -7.99
N TRP A 275 12.17 -4.72 -8.51
CA TRP A 275 13.03 -3.64 -8.96
C TRP A 275 13.88 -3.07 -7.83
N ARG A 276 13.28 -2.83 -6.66
CA ARG A 276 13.98 -2.37 -5.44
C ARG A 276 15.07 -3.36 -5.04
N ARG A 277 14.73 -4.65 -4.95
CA ARG A 277 15.66 -5.70 -4.53
C ARG A 277 16.80 -5.89 -5.52
N SER A 278 16.51 -5.81 -6.82
CA SER A 278 17.49 -6.05 -7.88
C SER A 278 18.43 -4.87 -8.12
N GLN A 279 18.31 -3.75 -7.38
CA GLN A 279 19.26 -2.63 -7.48
C GLN A 279 20.72 -3.03 -7.21
N SER A 280 20.95 -4.12 -6.47
CA SER A 280 22.30 -4.66 -6.23
C SER A 280 22.89 -5.41 -7.43
N LEU A 281 22.10 -5.71 -8.47
CA LEU A 281 22.58 -6.38 -9.69
C LEU A 281 23.36 -5.40 -10.57
N LYS A 282 24.41 -5.92 -11.21
CA LYS A 282 25.37 -5.09 -11.96
C LYS A 282 24.81 -4.59 -13.29
N ASN A 283 23.96 -5.38 -13.95
CA ASN A 283 23.36 -5.04 -15.24
C ASN A 283 21.86 -4.79 -15.09
N GLU A 284 21.36 -3.82 -15.86
CA GLU A 284 19.93 -3.53 -16.03
C GLU A 284 19.14 -4.71 -16.59
N ASP A 285 19.70 -5.47 -17.53
CA ASP A 285 19.00 -6.63 -18.12
C ASP A 285 18.67 -7.70 -17.06
N GLU A 286 19.56 -7.91 -16.10
CA GLU A 286 19.35 -8.86 -15.00
C GLU A 286 18.25 -8.39 -14.06
N ARG A 287 18.16 -7.08 -13.80
CA ARG A 287 17.07 -6.47 -13.01
C ARG A 287 15.73 -6.74 -13.68
N TRP A 288 15.66 -6.47 -14.98
CA TRP A 288 14.45 -6.70 -15.75
C TRP A 288 14.08 -8.17 -15.89
N ALA A 289 15.07 -9.07 -16.00
CA ALA A 289 14.82 -10.52 -16.01
C ALA A 289 14.22 -11.00 -14.69
N SER A 290 14.67 -10.47 -13.55
CA SER A 290 14.09 -10.78 -12.23
C SER A 290 12.62 -10.38 -12.16
N MET A 291 12.29 -9.17 -12.63
CA MET A 291 10.91 -8.69 -12.66
C MET A 291 10.04 -9.51 -13.62
N LYS A 292 10.56 -9.85 -14.80
CA LYS A 292 9.85 -10.71 -15.75
C LYS A 292 9.52 -12.06 -15.12
N LYS A 293 10.49 -12.68 -14.43
CA LYS A 293 10.28 -13.95 -13.72
C LYS A 293 9.14 -13.83 -12.71
N ALA A 294 9.08 -12.74 -11.93
CA ALA A 294 7.99 -12.52 -10.99
C ALA A 294 6.64 -12.41 -11.70
N TRP A 295 6.53 -11.58 -12.74
CA TRP A 295 5.29 -11.49 -13.51
C TRP A 295 4.87 -12.80 -14.16
N ASP A 296 5.81 -13.57 -14.71
CA ASP A 296 5.52 -14.89 -15.28
C ASP A 296 4.95 -15.84 -14.20
N VAL A 297 5.50 -15.80 -12.98
CA VAL A 297 5.00 -16.56 -11.82
C VAL A 297 3.60 -16.13 -11.42
N ALA A 298 3.34 -14.82 -11.30
CA ALA A 298 2.01 -14.31 -10.99
C ALA A 298 0.98 -14.67 -12.08
N LEU A 299 1.29 -14.41 -13.35
CA LEU A 299 0.35 -14.67 -14.45
C LEU A 299 0.03 -16.15 -14.61
N SER A 300 1.04 -17.02 -14.53
CA SER A 300 0.85 -18.48 -14.59
C SER A 300 0.07 -19.02 -13.40
N SER A 301 0.31 -18.49 -12.20
CA SER A 301 -0.41 -18.88 -10.99
C SER A 301 -1.87 -18.42 -11.01
N TYR A 302 -2.15 -17.28 -11.64
CA TYR A 302 -3.51 -16.74 -11.74
C TYR A 302 -4.35 -17.47 -12.81
N GLY A 303 -3.77 -17.77 -13.97
CA GLY A 303 -4.33 -18.73 -14.92
C GLY A 303 -5.48 -18.25 -15.82
N ASP A 304 -6.23 -17.19 -15.46
CA ASP A 304 -7.41 -16.74 -16.23
C ASP A 304 -7.05 -15.72 -17.33
N LYS A 305 -7.03 -16.22 -18.56
CA LYS A 305 -6.72 -15.44 -19.78
C LYS A 305 -7.63 -14.23 -19.97
N LYS A 306 -8.94 -14.31 -19.66
CA LYS A 306 -9.86 -13.19 -19.91
C LYS A 306 -9.50 -12.00 -19.03
N VAL A 307 -9.20 -12.27 -17.76
CA VAL A 307 -8.75 -11.25 -16.81
C VAL A 307 -7.36 -10.73 -17.21
N ILE A 308 -6.41 -11.60 -17.56
CA ILE A 308 -5.05 -11.21 -17.96
C ILE A 308 -5.07 -10.34 -19.24
N SER A 309 -5.90 -10.67 -20.23
CA SER A 309 -6.11 -9.81 -21.40
C SER A 309 -6.71 -8.45 -21.03
N MET A 310 -7.62 -8.41 -20.05
CA MET A 310 -8.19 -7.16 -19.54
C MET A 310 -7.12 -6.33 -18.82
N VAL A 311 -6.20 -6.94 -18.07
CA VAL A 311 -5.04 -6.26 -17.46
C VAL A 311 -4.21 -5.56 -18.54
N ALA A 312 -3.80 -6.28 -19.59
CA ALA A 312 -3.06 -5.68 -20.70
C ALA A 312 -3.82 -4.51 -21.33
N SER A 313 -5.13 -4.67 -21.53
CA SER A 313 -6.02 -3.61 -22.04
C SER A 313 -6.08 -2.39 -21.11
N TYR A 314 -6.08 -2.59 -19.79
CA TYR A 314 -6.04 -1.50 -18.81
C TYR A 314 -4.71 -0.76 -18.83
N VAL A 315 -3.58 -1.49 -18.86
CA VAL A 315 -2.27 -0.85 -18.93
C VAL A 315 -2.12 -0.05 -20.22
N ARG A 316 -2.56 -0.58 -21.38
CA ARG A 316 -2.56 0.16 -22.67
C ARG A 316 -3.43 1.41 -22.63
N ARG A 317 -4.59 1.34 -21.98
CA ARG A 317 -5.50 2.48 -21.77
C ARG A 317 -5.02 3.44 -20.68
N GLY A 318 -3.86 3.19 -20.08
CA GLY A 318 -3.26 4.07 -19.08
C GLY A 318 -3.94 4.02 -17.71
N ARG A 319 -4.64 2.93 -17.37
CA ARG A 319 -5.23 2.75 -16.03
C ARG A 319 -4.14 2.79 -14.96
N LEU A 320 -4.51 3.41 -13.84
CA LEU A 320 -3.64 4.30 -13.07
C LEU A 320 -3.08 3.71 -11.78
N THR A 321 -2.66 2.46 -11.83
CA THR A 321 -2.03 1.81 -10.67
C THR A 321 -0.52 1.65 -10.87
N LEU A 322 0.01 2.23 -11.96
CA LEU A 322 1.43 2.21 -12.28
C LEU A 322 1.99 3.64 -12.18
N PRO A 323 3.17 3.84 -11.58
CA PRO A 323 3.77 5.16 -11.41
C PRO A 323 4.22 5.85 -12.71
N GLY A 324 4.83 7.02 -12.62
CA GLY A 324 5.61 7.67 -13.70
C GLY A 324 4.97 7.78 -15.07
N ASP A 325 4.13 8.80 -15.27
CA ASP A 325 3.68 9.26 -16.58
C ASP A 325 4.33 10.61 -16.91
N ILE A 326 5.47 10.57 -17.57
CA ILE A 326 6.03 11.76 -18.22
C ILE A 326 6.33 11.46 -19.69
N GLU A 327 6.80 10.25 -20.01
CA GLU A 327 7.11 9.85 -21.40
C GLU A 327 6.87 8.34 -21.62
N ALA A 328 5.76 7.95 -22.25
CA ALA A 328 5.65 6.60 -22.81
C ALA A 328 4.67 6.51 -23.98
N LEU A 329 5.26 6.07 -25.10
CA LEU A 329 4.70 5.49 -26.32
C LEU A 329 3.82 6.40 -27.17
N GLU A 330 4.09 6.36 -28.47
CA GLU A 330 3.36 7.00 -29.57
C GLU A 330 1.90 6.53 -29.63
N PHE A 331 1.12 6.84 -28.60
CA PHE A 331 -0.31 6.67 -28.63
C PHE A 331 -0.90 7.88 -29.33
N GLU A 332 -1.43 7.68 -30.54
CA GLU A 332 -2.33 8.61 -31.21
C GLU A 332 -3.61 8.77 -30.39
N THR A 333 -3.52 9.56 -29.33
CA THR A 333 -4.65 9.91 -28.47
C THR A 333 -4.93 11.41 -28.57
N SER A 334 -6.20 11.76 -28.39
CA SER A 334 -6.73 13.11 -28.53
C SER A 334 -5.97 14.13 -27.67
N SER A 335 -5.92 15.38 -28.13
CA SER A 335 -5.17 16.49 -27.50
C SER A 335 -5.47 16.72 -26.02
N THR A 336 -6.67 16.33 -25.57
CA THR A 336 -7.11 16.38 -24.16
C THR A 336 -6.35 15.38 -23.27
N TYR A 337 -5.97 14.22 -23.81
CA TYR A 337 -5.29 13.15 -23.07
C TYR A 337 -3.82 13.47 -22.80
N ARG A 338 -3.12 14.11 -23.73
CA ARG A 338 -1.71 14.57 -23.54
C ARG A 338 -1.56 15.57 -22.38
N GLN A 339 -2.63 16.25 -22.04
CA GLN A 339 -2.64 17.32 -21.05
C GLN A 339 -2.81 16.81 -19.60
N SER A 340 -3.54 15.71 -19.35
CA SER A 340 -3.78 15.15 -18.01
C SER A 340 -2.64 14.27 -17.46
N ARG A 341 -1.75 13.76 -18.33
CA ARG A 341 -0.66 12.80 -18.04
C ARG A 341 0.29 13.16 -16.87
N ARG A 342 0.82 14.39 -16.82
CA ARG A 342 1.78 14.84 -15.78
C ARG A 342 1.25 14.79 -14.34
N VAL A 343 -0.04 14.56 -14.15
CA VAL A 343 -0.70 14.59 -12.83
C VAL A 343 -0.76 13.20 -12.22
N PHE A 344 -0.95 12.18 -13.04
CA PHE A 344 -1.04 10.79 -12.64
C PHE A 344 0.26 10.23 -12.09
N ALA A 345 1.39 10.69 -12.65
CA ALA A 345 2.72 10.35 -12.17
C ALA A 345 2.94 10.69 -10.69
N ALA A 346 2.38 11.81 -10.20
CA ALA A 346 2.67 12.35 -8.87
C ALA A 346 1.99 11.56 -7.74
N HIS A 347 0.78 11.04 -7.98
CA HIS A 347 0.01 10.27 -6.99
C HIS A 347 0.60 8.87 -6.77
N ASN A 348 0.91 8.16 -7.85
CA ASN A 348 1.49 6.81 -7.78
C ASN A 348 2.94 6.81 -7.29
N THR A 349 3.67 7.93 -7.44
CA THR A 349 4.99 8.13 -6.80
C THR A 349 4.89 8.12 -5.27
N GLN A 350 3.80 8.66 -4.70
CA GLN A 350 3.56 8.63 -3.25
C GLN A 350 3.06 7.27 -2.75
N ARG A 351 2.19 6.59 -3.51
CA ARG A 351 1.59 5.31 -3.10
C ARG A 351 2.53 4.10 -3.26
N LEU A 352 3.39 4.11 -4.29
CA LEU A 352 4.24 2.97 -4.65
C LEU A 352 5.73 3.22 -4.43
N THR A 353 6.10 4.34 -3.79
CA THR A 353 7.51 4.75 -3.60
C THR A 353 8.31 4.76 -4.90
N ALA A 354 7.65 5.15 -5.98
CA ALA A 354 8.14 4.84 -7.30
C ALA A 354 9.14 5.84 -7.85
N VAL A 355 10.15 5.32 -8.54
CA VAL A 355 11.12 6.12 -9.28
C VAL A 355 10.53 6.39 -10.67
N ALA A 356 10.46 7.67 -11.05
CA ALA A 356 9.81 8.14 -12.28
C ALA A 356 10.33 7.43 -13.54
N ASP A 357 11.62 7.08 -13.57
CA ASP A 357 12.32 6.54 -14.74
C ASP A 357 11.95 5.08 -15.09
N ILE A 358 11.34 4.34 -14.17
CA ILE A 358 11.07 2.88 -14.35
C ILE A 358 9.65 2.60 -14.82
N SER A 359 8.74 3.55 -14.66
CA SER A 359 7.32 3.22 -14.71
C SER A 359 6.77 3.03 -16.12
N ALA A 360 7.35 3.72 -17.12
CA ALA A 360 7.05 3.52 -18.53
C ALA A 360 7.46 2.12 -18.99
N GLU A 361 8.64 1.68 -18.56
CA GLU A 361 9.18 0.37 -18.90
C GLU A 361 8.45 -0.76 -18.16
N LEU A 362 8.11 -0.55 -16.88
CA LEU A 362 7.24 -1.42 -16.08
C LEU A 362 5.93 -1.73 -16.83
N ARG A 363 5.25 -0.69 -17.35
CA ARG A 363 4.01 -0.83 -18.13
C ARG A 363 4.22 -1.65 -19.40
N ARG A 364 5.25 -1.31 -20.19
CA ARG A 364 5.57 -2.04 -21.43
C ARG A 364 5.76 -3.53 -21.17
N ARG A 365 6.50 -3.86 -20.11
CA ARG A 365 6.83 -5.24 -19.80
C ARG A 365 5.67 -6.00 -19.16
N ILE A 366 4.82 -5.37 -18.37
CA ILE A 366 3.56 -5.98 -17.90
C ILE A 366 2.67 -6.33 -19.10
N ILE A 367 2.52 -5.42 -20.08
CA ILE A 367 1.80 -5.71 -21.33
C ILE A 367 2.44 -6.90 -22.04
N GLY A 368 3.76 -6.87 -22.23
CA GLY A 368 4.50 -7.94 -22.89
C GLY A 368 4.32 -9.30 -22.20
N ALA A 369 4.39 -9.36 -20.87
CA ALA A 369 4.17 -10.58 -20.10
C ALA A 369 2.73 -11.10 -20.24
N CYS A 370 1.72 -10.23 -20.17
CA CYS A 370 0.33 -10.61 -20.38
C CYS A 370 0.07 -11.12 -21.81
N GLU A 371 0.65 -10.46 -22.83
CA GLU A 371 0.54 -10.89 -24.23
C GLU A 371 1.25 -12.21 -24.50
N GLN A 372 2.45 -12.40 -23.93
CA GLN A 372 3.20 -13.64 -24.06
C GLN A 372 2.39 -14.80 -23.47
N TYR A 373 1.92 -14.65 -22.23
CA TYR A 373 1.11 -15.67 -21.56
C TYR A 373 -0.15 -16.05 -22.36
N THR A 374 -0.83 -15.05 -22.92
CA THR A 374 -2.07 -15.29 -23.69
C THR A 374 -1.82 -15.96 -25.03
N LYS A 375 -0.68 -15.71 -25.69
CA LYS A 375 -0.26 -16.34 -26.96
C LYS A 375 0.28 -17.76 -26.80
N GLU A 376 1.07 -18.03 -25.76
CA GLU A 376 1.72 -19.36 -25.55
C GLU A 376 0.73 -20.48 -25.20
N SER A 377 -0.52 -20.12 -24.90
CA SER A 377 -1.55 -21.05 -24.46
C SER A 377 -2.64 -21.30 -25.53
N GLU A 378 -2.47 -20.77 -26.74
CA GLU A 378 -3.23 -21.13 -27.95
C GLU A 378 -2.49 -22.26 -28.69
#